data_AF-A0A8B5X9U0-F1
#
_entry.id   AF-A0A8B5X9U0-F1
#
_cell.length_a   1.000
_cell.length_b   1.000
_cell.length_c   1.000
_cell.angle_alpha   90.00
_cell.angle_beta   90.00
_cell.angle_gamma   90.00
#
_symmetry.space_group_name_H-M   'P 1'
#
loop_
_entity.id
_entity.type
_entity.pdbx_description
1 polymer ?
#
loop_
_entity_poly.entity_id
_entity_poly.type
_entity_poly.pdbx_seq_one_letter_code
_entity_poly.pdbx_strand_id
1 'polypeptide(L)'
;MTDSPYSPPQRPTIDDLDPESATTDRLIAMVRSHREGEDYPTTETLIGNLPVALRALCDHVLSGEATALDVAYRLASLIDAIEGCQGQPVPTRRTH
;
A
#
# COMPACT_ATOMS: atom_id res chain seq x y z
N MET A 1 21.29 -31.98 14.94
CA MET A 1 20.04 -31.24 14.69
C MET A 1 20.46 -29.83 14.31
N THR A 2 20.42 -29.50 13.02
CA THR A 2 20.87 -28.22 12.49
C THR A 2 19.66 -27.29 12.48
N ASP A 3 19.62 -26.37 13.44
CA ASP A 3 18.68 -25.25 13.45
C ASP A 3 19.10 -24.32 12.30
N SER A 4 18.37 -24.39 11.19
CA SER A 4 18.55 -23.45 10.09
C SER A 4 17.91 -22.13 10.53
N PRO A 5 18.61 -20.99 10.54
CA PRO A 5 17.99 -19.72 10.87
C PRO A 5 16.99 -19.41 9.76
N TYR A 6 15.72 -19.66 10.01
CA TYR A 6 14.64 -19.29 9.11
C TYR A 6 14.62 -17.76 9.01
N SER A 7 15.34 -17.24 8.03
CA SER A 7 15.18 -15.84 7.62
C SER A 7 13.82 -15.76 6.97
N PRO A 8 12.89 -14.93 7.47
CA PRO A 8 11.64 -14.72 6.77
C PRO A 8 11.96 -14.30 5.33
N PRO A 9 11.21 -14.79 4.33
CA PRO A 9 11.43 -14.37 2.95
C PRO A 9 11.44 -12.84 2.90
N GLN A 10 12.52 -12.27 2.36
CA GLN A 10 12.66 -10.82 2.24
C GLN A 10 11.48 -10.32 1.41
N ARG A 11 10.73 -9.35 1.95
CA ARG A 11 9.67 -8.69 1.18
C ARG A 11 10.34 -7.88 0.07
N PRO A 12 9.95 -8.09 -1.20
CA PRO A 12 10.55 -7.37 -2.32
C PRO A 12 10.33 -5.86 -2.15
N THR A 13 11.40 -5.09 -2.28
CA THR A 13 11.31 -3.63 -2.20
C THR A 13 11.04 -3.03 -3.58
N ILE A 14 10.56 -1.79 -3.60
CA ILE A 14 10.30 -1.09 -4.87
C ILE A 14 11.58 -0.98 -5.73
N ASP A 15 12.75 -0.90 -5.09
CA ASP A 15 14.07 -0.82 -5.73
C ASP A 15 14.48 -2.12 -6.44
N ASP A 16 13.87 -3.25 -6.07
CA ASP A 16 14.11 -4.55 -6.70
C ASP A 16 13.26 -4.73 -7.97
N LEU A 17 12.35 -3.80 -8.26
CA LEU A 17 11.41 -3.92 -9.36
C LEU A 17 11.96 -3.27 -10.63
N ASP A 18 12.06 -4.07 -11.70
CA ASP A 18 12.37 -3.55 -13.03
C ASP A 18 11.19 -2.70 -13.55
N PRO A 19 11.37 -1.38 -13.81
CA PRO A 19 10.31 -0.46 -14.20
C PRO A 19 9.63 -0.85 -15.52
N GLU A 20 10.32 -1.54 -16.44
CA GLU A 20 9.75 -2.02 -17.71
C GLU A 20 8.78 -3.20 -17.52
N SER A 21 8.92 -3.93 -16.40
CA SER A 21 8.05 -5.06 -16.04
C SER A 21 7.01 -4.71 -14.96
N ALA A 22 7.00 -3.46 -14.50
CA ALA A 22 6.10 -2.98 -13.46
C ALA A 22 4.70 -2.78 -14.02
N THR A 23 3.73 -3.54 -13.51
CA THR A 23 2.30 -3.33 -13.76
C THR A 23 1.62 -2.85 -12.50
N THR A 24 0.52 -2.11 -12.64
CA THR A 24 -0.28 -1.64 -11.51
C THR A 24 -0.73 -2.81 -10.62
N ASP A 25 -1.19 -3.92 -11.20
CA ASP A 25 -1.59 -5.12 -10.44
C ASP A 25 -0.44 -5.71 -9.62
N ARG A 26 0.77 -5.73 -10.18
CA ARG A 26 1.97 -6.22 -9.48
C ARG A 26 2.35 -5.31 -8.32
N LEU A 27 2.23 -4.00 -8.49
CA LEU A 27 2.45 -3.01 -7.43
C LEU A 27 1.38 -3.16 -6.33
N ILE A 28 0.12 -3.36 -6.68
CA ILE A 28 -0.96 -3.61 -5.70
C ILE A 28 -0.69 -4.91 -4.93
N ALA A 29 -0.31 -5.99 -5.61
CA ALA A 29 0.05 -7.25 -4.95
C ALA A 29 1.24 -7.08 -3.97
N MET A 30 2.23 -6.27 -4.34
CA MET A 30 3.38 -5.94 -3.48
C MET A 30 2.97 -5.08 -2.27
N VAL A 31 2.09 -4.09 -2.45
CA VAL A 31 1.54 -3.33 -1.33
C VAL A 31 0.78 -4.25 -0.37
N ARG A 32 -0.03 -5.18 -0.89
CA ARG A 32 -0.78 -6.14 -0.06
C ARG A 32 0.13 -7.05 0.75
N SER A 33 1.21 -7.56 0.15
CA SER A 33 2.17 -8.38 0.89
C SER A 33 2.89 -7.58 1.97
N HIS A 34 3.12 -6.27 1.75
CA HIS A 34 3.67 -5.38 2.77
C HIS A 34 2.70 -5.12 3.93
N ARG A 35 1.41 -5.16 3.65
CA ARG A 35 0.32 -4.95 4.61
C ARG A 35 -0.10 -6.23 5.35
N GLU A 36 0.52 -7.39 5.08
CA GLU A 36 0.20 -8.63 5.77
C GLU A 36 0.26 -8.46 7.30
N GLY A 37 -0.90 -8.53 7.95
CA GLY A 37 -1.07 -8.37 9.40
C GLY A 37 -1.54 -6.99 9.87
N GLU A 38 -1.75 -6.03 8.97
CA GLU A 38 -2.33 -4.72 9.28
C GLU A 38 -3.78 -4.60 8.78
N ASP A 39 -4.64 -4.02 9.60
CA ASP A 39 -6.01 -3.71 9.20
C ASP A 39 -6.06 -2.54 8.22
N TYR A 40 -7.02 -2.57 7.30
CA TYR A 40 -7.32 -1.41 6.46
C TYR A 40 -7.86 -0.24 7.29
N PRO A 41 -7.59 1.01 6.89
CA PRO A 41 -8.16 2.18 7.53
C PRO A 41 -9.68 2.16 7.38
N THR A 42 -10.39 2.66 8.39
CA THR A 42 -11.83 2.89 8.29
C THR A 42 -12.15 3.92 7.21
N THR A 43 -13.38 3.91 6.68
CA THR A 43 -13.82 4.86 5.65
C THR A 43 -13.66 6.31 6.08
N GLU A 44 -13.97 6.63 7.34
CA GLU A 44 -13.79 7.97 7.90
C GLU A 44 -12.32 8.39 7.94
N THR A 45 -11.44 7.48 8.39
CA THR A 45 -9.99 7.72 8.43
C THR A 45 -9.42 7.87 7.03
N LEU A 46 -9.86 7.04 6.08
CA LEU A 46 -9.45 7.10 4.68
C LEU A 46 -9.84 8.43 4.06
N ILE A 47 -11.11 8.85 4.16
CA ILE A 47 -11.59 10.12 3.58
C ILE A 47 -10.90 11.31 4.25
N GLY A 48 -10.68 11.28 5.57
CA GLY A 48 -9.99 12.35 6.29
C GLY A 48 -8.52 12.53 5.88
N ASN A 49 -7.83 11.43 5.58
CA ASN A 49 -6.40 11.45 5.23
C ASN A 49 -6.12 11.48 3.72
N LEU A 50 -7.08 11.09 2.87
CA LEU A 50 -6.88 11.02 1.42
C LEU A 50 -6.43 12.35 0.80
N PRO A 51 -7.04 13.52 1.11
CA PRO A 51 -6.55 14.80 0.60
C PRO A 51 -5.12 15.13 1.03
N VAL A 52 -4.73 14.73 2.25
CA VAL A 52 -3.36 14.94 2.77
C VAL A 52 -2.38 14.06 1.99
N ALA A 53 -2.70 12.78 1.79
CA ALA A 53 -1.86 11.86 1.05
C ALA A 53 -1.70 12.26 -0.43
N LEU A 54 -2.77 12.74 -1.07
CA LEU A 54 -2.73 13.25 -2.44
C LEU A 54 -1.89 14.52 -2.56
N ARG A 55 -2.01 15.46 -1.61
CA ARG A 55 -1.15 16.66 -1.58
C ARG A 55 0.32 16.30 -1.42
N ALA A 56 0.64 15.41 -0.48
CA ALA A 56 2.01 14.95 -0.29
C ALA A 56 2.57 14.26 -1.56
N LEU A 57 1.75 13.51 -2.29
CA LEU A 57 2.15 12.94 -3.58
C LEU A 57 2.41 14.05 -4.62
N CYS A 58 1.54 15.06 -4.72
CA CYS A 58 1.77 16.20 -5.62
C CYS A 58 3.06 16.94 -5.26
N ASP A 59 3.28 17.24 -3.98
CA ASP A 59 4.47 17.96 -3.52
C ASP A 59 5.76 17.17 -3.84
N HIS A 60 5.73 15.85 -3.68
CA HIS A 60 6.86 14.98 -4.03
C HIS A 60 7.11 14.92 -5.54
N VAL A 61 6.06 14.91 -6.37
CA VAL A 61 6.21 15.02 -7.83
C VAL A 61 6.78 16.39 -8.22
N LEU A 62 6.30 17.45 -7.60
CA LEU A 62 6.76 18.82 -7.86
C LEU A 62 8.18 19.09 -7.35
N SER A 63 8.68 18.34 -6.37
CA SER A 63 10.08 18.43 -5.93
C SER A 63 11.07 17.91 -6.98
N GLY A 64 10.60 17.10 -7.94
CA GLY A 64 11.42 16.47 -8.97
C GLY A 64 12.26 15.29 -8.47
N GLU A 65 12.09 14.90 -7.20
CA GLU A 65 12.77 13.75 -6.60
C GLU A 65 12.05 12.43 -6.88
N ALA A 66 10.77 12.49 -7.26
CA ALA A 66 9.96 11.31 -7.51
C ALA A 66 10.29 10.68 -8.88
N THR A 67 10.61 9.39 -8.89
CA THR A 67 10.63 8.61 -10.13
C THR A 67 9.21 8.24 -10.55
N ALA A 68 9.02 7.88 -11.83
CA ALA A 68 7.73 7.36 -12.29
C ALA A 68 7.28 6.12 -11.49
N LEU A 69 8.23 5.30 -11.04
CA LEU A 69 7.96 4.10 -10.26
C LEU A 69 7.51 4.44 -8.83
N ASP A 70 8.13 5.44 -8.19
CA ASP A 70 7.72 5.93 -6.86
C ASP A 70 6.27 6.43 -6.88
N VAL A 71 5.92 7.20 -7.91
CA VAL A 71 4.56 7.70 -8.11
C VAL A 71 3.59 6.54 -8.34
N ALA A 72 3.93 5.60 -9.22
CA ALA A 72 3.09 4.45 -9.51
C ALA A 72 2.85 3.57 -8.27
N TYR A 73 3.88 3.34 -7.46
CA TYR A 73 3.76 2.59 -6.21
C TYR A 73 2.92 3.34 -5.17
N ARG A 74 3.08 4.65 -5.03
CA ARG A 74 2.25 5.45 -4.12
C ARG A 74 0.78 5.45 -4.53
N LEU A 75 0.50 5.50 -5.84
CA LEU A 75 -0.85 5.36 -6.37
C LEU A 75 -1.42 3.95 -6.14
N ALA A 76 -0.64 2.90 -6.36
CA ALA A 76 -1.04 1.53 -6.05
C ALA A 76 -1.39 1.36 -4.56
N SER A 77 -0.63 1.99 -3.68
CA SER A 77 -0.90 1.99 -2.24
C SER A 77 -2.21 2.68 -1.87
N LEU A 78 -2.53 3.79 -2.54
CA LEU A 78 -3.81 4.48 -2.37
C LEU A 78 -4.99 3.64 -2.90
N ILE A 79 -4.84 3.02 -4.08
CA ILE A 79 -5.87 2.14 -4.65
C ILE A 79 -6.15 0.98 -3.69
N ASP A 80 -5.11 0.29 -3.22
CA ASP A 80 -5.25 -0.81 -2.26
C ASP A 80 -5.97 -0.38 -0.97
N ALA A 81 -5.61 0.77 -0.40
CA ALA A 81 -6.27 1.29 0.79
C ALA A 81 -7.75 1.63 0.56
N ILE A 82 -8.10 2.15 -0.62
CA ILE A 82 -9.49 2.46 -1.00
C ILE A 82 -10.30 1.17 -1.19
N GLU A 83 -9.77 0.20 -1.92
CA GLU A 83 -10.44 -1.08 -2.16
C GLU A 83 -10.61 -1.88 -0.86
N GLY A 84 -9.56 -1.99 -0.04
CA GLY A 84 -9.63 -2.72 1.22
C GLY A 84 -10.56 -2.08 2.25
N CYS A 85 -10.66 -0.75 2.26
CA CYS A 85 -11.66 -0.05 3.07
C CYS A 85 -13.10 -0.39 2.66
N GLN A 86 -13.39 -0.59 1.36
CA GLN A 86 -14.72 -0.96 0.88
C GLN A 86 -15.06 -2.43 1.14
N GLY A 87 -14.04 -3.30 1.22
CA GLY A 87 -14.20 -4.71 1.57
C GLY A 87 -14.44 -4.98 3.06
N GLN A 88 -14.24 -3.99 3.93
CA GLN A 88 -14.41 -4.15 5.37
C GLN A 88 -15.91 -4.15 5.73
N PRO A 89 -16.46 -5.26 6.26
CA PRO A 89 -17.85 -5.29 6.67
C PRO A 89 -18.06 -4.24 7.77
N VAL A 90 -19.05 -3.36 7.56
CA VAL A 90 -19.49 -2.41 8.59
C VAL A 90 -19.72 -3.21 9.87
N PRO A 91 -19.04 -2.89 11.00
CA PRO A 91 -19.30 -3.58 12.24
C PRO A 91 -20.76 -3.35 12.58
N THR A 92 -21.57 -4.40 12.44
CA THR A 92 -22.97 -4.39 12.79
C THR A 92 -23.00 -4.13 14.29
N ARG A 93 -23.42 -2.93 14.66
CA ARG A 93 -23.60 -2.48 16.03
C ARG A 93 -24.58 -3.45 16.67
N ARG A 94 -24.08 -4.49 17.35
CA ARG A 94 -24.90 -5.39 18.17
C ARG A 94 -25.46 -4.53 19.30
N THR A 95 -26.66 -4.00 19.10
CA THR A 95 -27.50 -3.50 20.17
C THR A 95 -27.91 -4.71 21.01
N HIS A 96 -27.40 -4.77 22.24
CA HIS A 96 -27.83 -5.70 23.28
C HIS A 96 -28.59 -4.91 24.35
#